data_AF-A0A7S3BR84-F1
#
_entry.id   AF-A0A7S3BR84-F1
#
_cell.length_a   1.000
_cell.length_b   1.000
_cell.length_c   1.000
_cell.angle_alpha   90.00
_cell.angle_beta   90.00
_cell.angle_gamma   90.00
#
_symmetry.space_group_name_H-M   'P 1'
#
loop_
_entity.id
_entity.type
_entity.pdbx_description
1 polymer ?
#
loop_
_entity_poly.entity_id
_entity_poly.type
_entity_poly.pdbx_seq_one_letter_code
_entity_poly.pdbx_strand_id
1 'polypeptide(L)'
;PMSSLCAGFTIHLLSVATYDSSCTQGPCYPGNEQCAAPQAGAPQFHLVDEHGCGLNDPNGPFWDPVHGVAHVFYQIHLAETAVSKQGRGSDWGHWVSKDLVSWASMPVGIWNG
;
A
#
# COMPACT_ATOMS: atom_id res chain seq x y z
N PRO A 1 -34.88 -23.84 -42.71
CA PRO A 1 -35.41 -23.32 -41.43
C PRO A 1 -34.64 -23.92 -40.24
N MET A 2 -33.82 -23.06 -39.59
CA MET A 2 -33.50 -23.01 -38.14
C MET A 2 -33.07 -24.33 -37.44
N SER A 3 -31.77 -24.51 -37.15
CA SER A 3 -31.05 -24.14 -35.89
C SER A 3 -30.81 -25.37 -35.01
N SER A 4 -29.63 -26.02 -35.06
CA SER A 4 -28.43 -25.80 -34.23
C SER A 4 -28.66 -25.90 -32.72
N LEU A 5 -27.93 -26.82 -32.05
CA LEU A 5 -27.20 -26.59 -30.79
C LEU A 5 -26.39 -27.84 -30.40
N CYS A 6 -25.07 -27.77 -30.55
CA CYS A 6 -24.12 -28.68 -29.91
C CYS A 6 -24.14 -28.44 -28.38
N ALA A 7 -24.39 -29.50 -27.60
CA ALA A 7 -24.30 -29.45 -26.14
C ALA A 7 -22.82 -29.43 -25.72
N GLY A 8 -22.40 -28.29 -25.14
CA GLY A 8 -21.08 -28.10 -24.57
C GLY A 8 -20.90 -28.81 -23.23
N PHE A 9 -19.73 -29.39 -23.06
CA PHE A 9 -19.20 -29.92 -21.80
C PHE A 9 -18.69 -28.74 -20.96
N THR A 10 -19.30 -28.45 -19.83
CA THR A 10 -18.79 -27.44 -18.88
C THR A 10 -18.38 -28.11 -17.59
N ILE A 11 -17.07 -28.15 -17.36
CA ILE A 11 -16.45 -28.50 -16.08
C ILE A 11 -16.79 -27.39 -15.09
N HIS A 12 -17.45 -27.74 -13.98
CA HIS A 12 -17.54 -26.87 -12.80
C HIS A 12 -16.16 -26.77 -12.16
N LEU A 13 -15.33 -25.84 -12.64
CA LEU A 13 -14.23 -25.31 -11.85
C LEU A 13 -14.82 -24.33 -10.84
N LEU A 14 -14.50 -24.60 -9.57
CA LEU A 14 -14.64 -23.68 -8.45
C LEU A 14 -14.13 -22.31 -8.88
N SER A 15 -15.02 -21.32 -8.88
CA SER A 15 -14.63 -19.91 -8.91
C SER A 15 -13.87 -19.62 -7.62
N VAL A 16 -12.55 -19.81 -7.64
CA VAL A 16 -11.67 -19.00 -6.80
C VAL A 16 -11.81 -17.61 -7.38
N ALA A 17 -12.56 -16.74 -6.70
CA ALA A 17 -12.63 -15.33 -7.05
C ALA A 17 -11.19 -14.84 -7.20
N THR A 18 -10.82 -14.45 -8.42
CA THR A 18 -9.57 -13.75 -8.67
C THR A 18 -9.66 -12.43 -7.93
N TYR A 19 -9.01 -12.35 -6.76
CA TYR A 19 -8.86 -11.13 -5.99
C TYR A 19 -8.26 -10.07 -6.91
N ASP A 20 -9.05 -9.08 -7.32
CA ASP A 20 -8.54 -8.01 -8.17
C ASP A 20 -7.83 -6.97 -7.29
N SER A 21 -6.55 -7.21 -7.06
CA SER A 21 -5.57 -6.27 -6.52
C SER A 21 -5.14 -5.26 -7.60
N SER A 22 -6.10 -4.70 -8.37
CA SER A 22 -5.79 -3.79 -9.48
C SER A 22 -5.57 -2.39 -8.93
N CYS A 23 -4.33 -2.09 -8.55
CA CYS A 23 -3.88 -0.73 -8.45
C CYS A 23 -3.98 0.01 -9.81
N THR A 24 -3.70 1.32 -9.83
CA THR A 24 -4.04 2.18 -10.99
C THR A 24 -3.55 1.67 -12.35
N GLN A 25 -2.48 0.87 -12.40
CA GLN A 25 -1.93 0.28 -13.63
C GLN A 25 -1.59 -1.21 -13.55
N GLY A 26 -2.19 -1.98 -12.63
CA GLY A 26 -1.89 -3.42 -12.45
C GLY A 26 -1.74 -3.82 -10.98
N PRO A 27 -0.98 -4.89 -10.65
CA PRO A 27 -0.75 -5.28 -9.26
C PRO A 27 -0.16 -4.13 -8.44
N CYS A 28 -0.56 -4.03 -7.17
CA CYS A 28 -0.02 -3.02 -6.27
C CYS A 28 1.47 -3.25 -6.00
N TYR A 29 2.25 -2.17 -6.00
CA TYR A 29 3.67 -2.12 -5.61
C TYR A 29 4.08 -0.66 -5.37
N PRO A 30 5.23 -0.39 -4.72
CA PRO A 30 5.74 0.97 -4.57
C PRO A 30 5.87 1.73 -5.91
N GLY A 31 5.08 2.78 -6.12
CA GLY A 31 4.94 3.55 -7.37
C GLY A 31 3.73 3.18 -8.25
N ASN A 32 2.94 2.18 -7.88
CA ASN A 32 1.67 1.83 -8.50
C ASN A 32 0.65 1.45 -7.41
N GLU A 33 0.32 2.41 -6.56
CA GLU A 33 -0.62 2.26 -5.44
C GLU A 33 -2.01 2.80 -5.76
N GLN A 34 -2.96 2.54 -4.85
CA GLN A 34 -4.26 3.22 -4.81
C GLN A 34 -4.37 4.08 -3.56
N CYS A 35 -3.95 5.33 -3.68
CA CYS A 35 -4.03 6.29 -2.59
C CYS A 35 -5.04 7.40 -2.91
N ALA A 36 -5.55 8.05 -1.87
CA ALA A 36 -6.43 9.20 -2.01
C ALA A 36 -5.64 10.45 -2.48
N ALA A 37 -6.35 11.56 -2.73
CA ALA A 37 -5.65 12.83 -2.93
C ALA A 37 -4.96 13.28 -1.62
N PRO A 38 -3.80 13.97 -1.70
CA PRO A 38 -3.17 14.56 -0.53
C PRO A 38 -4.13 15.48 0.25
N GLN A 39 -4.02 15.49 1.58
CA GLN A 39 -4.90 16.31 2.41
C GLN A 39 -4.57 17.81 2.28
N ALA A 40 -5.58 18.63 1.98
CA ALA A 40 -5.44 20.08 2.01
C ALA A 40 -5.19 20.57 3.45
N GLY A 41 -4.19 21.44 3.64
CA GLY A 41 -3.82 21.96 4.96
C GLY A 41 -3.07 20.95 5.84
N ALA A 42 -2.33 20.01 5.23
CA ALA A 42 -1.50 19.07 5.96
C ALA A 42 -0.50 19.78 6.91
N PRO A 43 -0.22 19.21 8.10
CA PRO A 43 0.82 19.68 9.00
C PRO A 43 2.15 19.94 8.28
N GLN A 44 2.82 21.04 8.63
CA GLN A 44 4.08 21.45 8.00
C GLN A 44 5.33 20.97 8.78
N PHE A 45 5.15 20.39 9.96
CA PHE A 45 6.23 20.03 10.90
C PHE A 45 5.96 18.76 11.69
N HIS A 46 5.03 17.93 11.21
CA HIS A 46 4.78 16.58 11.73
C HIS A 46 4.85 15.61 10.56
N LEU A 47 5.17 14.36 10.85
CA LEU A 47 5.12 13.28 9.86
C LEU A 47 3.67 13.08 9.37
N VAL A 48 3.49 13.11 8.06
CA VAL A 48 2.22 12.87 7.38
C VAL A 48 2.48 12.02 6.17
N ASP A 49 1.47 11.26 5.76
CA ASP A 49 1.48 10.64 4.44
C ASP A 49 1.08 11.69 3.40
N GLU A 50 2.01 11.98 2.48
CA GLU A 50 1.84 12.98 1.42
C GLU A 50 0.99 12.48 0.26
N HIS A 51 0.70 11.18 0.21
CA HIS A 51 0.05 10.52 -0.91
C HIS A 51 -1.36 10.03 -0.58
N GLY A 52 -1.83 10.16 0.66
CA GLY A 52 -3.20 9.79 1.05
C GLY A 52 -3.46 8.27 1.06
N CYS A 53 -2.42 7.47 1.25
CA CYS A 53 -2.42 6.03 1.40
C CYS A 53 -2.76 5.55 2.83
N GLY A 54 -3.06 6.46 3.75
CA GLY A 54 -3.57 6.13 5.09
C GLY A 54 -2.45 5.73 6.06
N LEU A 55 -1.78 6.72 6.63
CA LEU A 55 -0.81 6.51 7.71
C LEU A 55 -1.51 6.24 9.04
N ASN A 56 -0.99 5.29 9.82
CA ASN A 56 -1.38 5.10 11.21
C ASN A 56 -0.18 4.80 12.14
N ASP A 57 -0.08 3.60 12.71
CA ASP A 57 0.76 3.31 13.86
C ASP A 57 2.25 3.50 13.56
N PRO A 58 3.02 4.20 14.43
CA PRO A 58 4.48 4.19 14.33
C PRO A 58 5.03 2.81 14.72
N ASN A 59 6.03 2.34 13.99
CA ASN A 59 6.63 1.03 14.16
C ASN A 59 8.16 1.08 14.17
N GLY A 60 8.78 0.16 14.92
CA GLY A 60 10.22 -0.07 14.94
C GLY A 60 11.11 1.17 15.07
N PRO A 61 10.84 2.15 15.96
CA PRO A 61 11.73 3.29 16.12
C PRO A 61 13.09 2.83 16.66
N PHE A 62 14.18 3.17 15.97
CA PHE A 62 15.53 2.87 16.45
C PHE A 62 16.56 3.89 15.96
N TRP A 63 17.71 3.94 16.64
CA TRP A 63 18.86 4.74 16.22
C TRP A 63 19.90 3.87 15.52
N ASP A 64 20.33 4.27 14.33
CA ASP A 64 21.43 3.66 13.60
C ASP A 64 22.75 4.38 13.93
N PRO A 65 23.64 3.79 14.76
CA PRO A 65 24.90 4.42 15.12
C PRO A 65 25.94 4.43 14.00
N VAL A 66 25.77 3.62 12.95
CA VAL A 66 26.70 3.55 11.81
C VAL A 66 26.45 4.73 10.87
N HIS A 67 25.19 5.04 10.60
CA HIS A 67 24.81 6.13 9.70
C HIS A 67 24.43 7.43 10.42
N GLY A 68 24.29 7.39 11.75
CA GLY A 68 23.97 8.56 12.57
C GLY A 68 22.57 9.12 12.29
N VAL A 69 21.58 8.25 12.14
CA VAL A 69 20.19 8.62 11.86
C VAL A 69 19.20 7.80 12.71
N ALA A 70 18.11 8.43 13.10
CA ALA A 70 16.94 7.76 13.65
C ALA A 70 16.11 7.20 12.50
N HIS A 71 15.62 5.98 12.67
CA HIS A 71 14.67 5.32 11.78
C HIS A 71 13.32 5.27 12.47
N VAL A 72 12.25 5.57 11.72
CA VAL A 72 10.87 5.33 12.13
C VAL A 72 10.16 4.66 10.96
N PHE A 73 9.55 3.51 11.22
CA PHE A 73 8.61 2.90 10.31
C PHE A 73 7.19 3.26 10.72
N TYR A 74 6.23 3.06 9.84
CA TYR A 74 4.83 3.30 10.12
C TYR A 74 3.95 2.43 9.25
N GLN A 75 2.78 2.06 9.75
CA GLN A 75 1.78 1.38 8.94
C GLN A 75 1.25 2.33 7.84
N ILE A 76 1.17 1.81 6.63
CA ILE A 76 0.61 2.47 5.44
C ILE A 76 -0.13 1.42 4.59
N HIS A 77 -1.17 1.84 3.86
CA HIS A 77 -2.06 0.94 3.12
C HIS A 77 -1.89 1.11 1.61
N LEU A 78 -0.74 0.71 1.06
CA LEU A 78 -0.40 0.95 -0.36
C LEU A 78 -1.15 0.01 -1.32
N ALA A 79 -1.52 -1.18 -0.83
CA ALA A 79 -2.22 -2.22 -1.59
C ALA A 79 -3.66 -2.48 -1.11
N GLU A 80 -4.20 -1.66 -0.21
CA GLU A 80 -5.58 -1.81 0.28
C GLU A 80 -6.53 -0.95 -0.56
N THR A 81 -7.52 -1.57 -1.21
CA THR A 81 -8.49 -0.80 -1.99
C THR A 81 -9.52 -0.12 -1.09
N ALA A 82 -9.79 1.16 -1.37
CA ALA A 82 -10.71 2.00 -0.57
C ALA A 82 -12.13 1.43 -0.42
N VAL A 83 -12.56 0.57 -1.35
CA VAL A 83 -13.91 -0.02 -1.39
C VAL A 83 -14.04 -1.24 -0.50
N SER A 84 -12.92 -1.91 -0.20
CA SER A 84 -12.98 -3.32 0.17
C SER A 84 -12.26 -3.62 1.48
N LYS A 85 -11.25 -2.83 1.86
CA LYS A 85 -10.29 -3.20 2.91
C LYS A 85 -9.66 -4.59 2.69
N GLN A 86 -9.72 -5.10 1.46
CA GLN A 86 -9.22 -6.41 1.08
C GLN A 86 -7.87 -6.20 0.39
N GLY A 87 -6.87 -5.90 1.22
CA GLY A 87 -5.45 -6.03 0.90
C GLY A 87 -4.84 -7.17 1.72
N ARG A 88 -3.54 -7.47 1.54
CA ARG A 88 -2.85 -8.49 2.36
C ARG A 88 -2.52 -7.99 3.78
N GLY A 89 -2.89 -6.75 4.09
CA GLY A 89 -2.67 -6.05 5.37
C GLY A 89 -1.77 -4.82 5.16
N SER A 90 -1.43 -4.13 6.25
CA SER A 90 -0.58 -2.93 6.17
C SER A 90 0.83 -3.23 5.68
N ASP A 91 1.36 -2.32 4.87
CA ASP A 91 2.78 -2.18 4.53
C ASP A 91 3.48 -1.31 5.58
N TRP A 92 4.81 -1.27 5.55
CA TRP A 92 5.60 -0.41 6.44
C TRP A 92 6.35 0.65 5.63
N GLY A 93 5.87 1.89 5.70
CA GLY A 93 6.61 3.05 5.24
C GLY A 93 7.83 3.30 6.13
N HIS A 94 8.77 4.10 5.64
CA HIS A 94 10.05 4.31 6.32
C HIS A 94 10.52 5.76 6.18
N TRP A 95 10.80 6.39 7.32
CA TRP A 95 11.50 7.66 7.41
C TRP A 95 12.80 7.55 8.18
N VAL A 96 13.75 8.42 7.82
CA VAL A 96 14.96 8.66 8.59
C VAL A 96 15.13 10.13 8.94
N SER A 97 15.77 10.42 10.07
CA SER A 97 16.07 11.78 10.51
C SER A 97 17.38 11.86 11.28
N LYS A 98 18.06 13.01 11.20
CA LYS A 98 19.24 13.32 12.02
C LYS A 98 18.88 14.07 13.30
N ASP A 99 17.70 14.68 13.38
CA ASP A 99 17.33 15.66 14.41
C ASP A 99 15.93 15.41 15.00
N LEU A 100 15.22 14.37 14.55
CA LEU A 100 13.82 14.04 14.88
C LEU A 100 12.79 15.12 14.49
N VAL A 101 13.17 16.07 13.64
CA VAL A 101 12.33 17.18 13.18
C VAL A 101 12.24 17.20 11.66
N SER A 102 13.38 17.08 10.99
CA SER A 102 13.52 17.03 9.55
C SER A 102 13.63 15.57 9.11
N TRP A 103 12.72 15.13 8.23
CA TRP A 103 12.61 13.72 7.84
C TRP A 103 12.83 13.54 6.34
N ALA A 104 13.51 12.46 5.98
CA ALA A 104 13.66 12.02 4.60
C ALA A 104 12.90 10.70 4.40
N SER A 105 12.06 10.66 3.37
CA SER A 105 11.36 9.43 2.96
C SER A 105 12.34 8.42 2.38
N MET A 106 12.19 7.17 2.81
CA MET A 106 12.95 6.02 2.35
C MET A 106 12.03 5.04 1.61
N PRO A 107 12.58 4.08 0.85
CA PRO A 107 11.79 3.00 0.28
C PRO A 107 10.99 2.24 1.35
N VAL A 108 9.86 1.65 0.95
CA VAL A 108 9.03 0.78 1.80
C VAL A 108 9.90 -0.28 2.48
N GLY A 109 9.81 -0.35 3.81
CA GLY A 109 10.61 -1.26 4.63
C GLY A 109 10.07 -2.69 4.66
N ILE A 110 8.74 -2.84 4.67
CA ILE A 110 8.05 -4.14 4.59
C ILE A 110 6.88 -4.00 3.61
N TRP A 111 6.86 -4.89 2.62
CA TRP A 111 5.80 -4.97 1.62
C TRP A 111 4.92 -6.19 1.88
N ASN A 112 3.61 -5.99 1.93
CA ASN A 112 2.63 -7.03 2.21
C ASN A 112 1.73 -7.35 1.01
N GLY A 113 1.50 -6.41 0.09
CA GLY A 113 0.87 -6.65 -1.23
C GLY A 113 -0.63 -6.94 -1.22
#